data_AF-A0A8J7IZL6-F1
#
_entry.id   AF-A0A8J7IZL6-F1
#
_cell.length_a   1.000
_cell.length_b   1.000
_cell.length_c   1.000
_cell.angle_alpha   90.00
_cell.angle_beta   90.00
_cell.angle_gamma   90.00
#
_symmetry.space_group_name_H-M   'P 1'
#
loop_
_entity.id
_entity.type
_entity.pdbx_description
1 polymer ?
#
loop_
_entity_poly.entity_id
_entity_poly.type
_entity_poly.pdbx_seq_one_letter_code
_entity_poly.pdbx_strand_id
1 'polypeptide(L)'
;MSLTHSRVIYTTIYAVVSSVDYHGPASGFSILRVTGEGLDREVKLFGRIKPVAVGDRLEAFGMWHEVEGERGFNAFEIKKVQEVACL
;
A
#
# COMPACT_ATOMS: atom_id res chain seq x y z
N MET A 1 -13.48 -29.04 -13.00
CA MET A 1 -12.88 -27.70 -13.19
C MET A 1 -13.11 -26.91 -11.92
N SER A 2 -12.07 -26.68 -11.11
CA SER A 2 -12.19 -25.91 -9.87
C SER A 2 -12.14 -24.42 -10.24
N LEU A 3 -13.27 -23.72 -10.08
CA LEU A 3 -13.30 -22.26 -10.13
C LEU A 3 -12.71 -21.78 -8.81
N THR A 4 -11.40 -21.51 -8.81
CA THR A 4 -10.74 -20.84 -7.70
C THR A 4 -11.42 -19.48 -7.52
N HIS A 5 -12.27 -19.36 -6.51
CA HIS A 5 -12.90 -18.11 -6.16
C HIS A 5 -11.81 -17.17 -5.64
N SER A 6 -11.26 -16.33 -6.52
CA SER A 6 -10.45 -15.19 -6.11
C SER A 6 -11.36 -14.23 -5.34
N ARG A 7 -11.38 -14.36 -4.01
CA ARG A 7 -12.11 -13.44 -3.14
C ARG A 7 -11.38 -12.11 -3.15
N VAL A 8 -11.92 -11.17 -3.91
CA VAL A 8 -11.48 -9.79 -3.86
C VAL A 8 -11.89 -9.21 -2.52
N ILE A 9 -10.90 -8.79 -1.71
CA ILE A 9 -11.13 -8.14 -0.42
C ILE A 9 -10.73 -6.67 -0.57
N TYR A 10 -11.73 -5.79 -0.51
CA TYR A 10 -11.53 -4.36 -0.38
C TYR A 10 -11.37 -4.00 1.10
N THR A 11 -10.36 -3.22 1.43
CA THR A 11 -10.11 -2.81 2.81
C THR A 11 -9.26 -1.55 2.87
N THR A 12 -9.13 -0.99 4.06
CA THR A 12 -8.19 0.09 4.36
C THR A 12 -7.04 -0.49 5.18
N ILE A 13 -5.81 -0.14 4.81
CA ILE A 13 -4.62 -0.48 5.59
C ILE A 13 -3.94 0.80 6.08
N TYR A 14 -3.35 0.72 7.28
CA TYR A 14 -2.49 1.75 7.84
C TYR A 14 -1.07 1.22 7.87
N ALA A 15 -0.16 1.93 7.22
CA ALA A 15 1.18 1.42 7.01
C ALA A 15 2.24 2.53 7.03
N VAL A 16 3.48 2.15 7.20
CA VAL A 16 4.69 2.98 7.18
C VAL A 16 5.51 2.56 5.98
N VAL A 17 5.99 3.52 5.20
CA VAL A 17 6.86 3.26 4.05
C VAL A 17 8.22 2.77 4.55
N SER A 18 8.56 1.53 4.25
CA SER A 18 9.89 0.95 4.53
C SER A 18 10.86 1.21 3.39
N SER A 19 10.40 1.18 2.14
CA SER A 19 11.20 1.53 0.96
C SER A 19 10.34 2.02 -0.21
N VAL A 20 10.98 2.71 -1.15
CA VAL A 20 10.38 3.21 -2.39
C VAL A 20 11.04 2.47 -3.55
N ASP A 21 10.36 1.46 -4.08
CA ASP A 21 10.88 0.68 -5.22
C ASP A 21 10.81 1.49 -6.52
N TYR A 22 9.76 2.29 -6.69
CA TYR A 22 9.59 3.18 -7.85
C TYR A 22 8.73 4.40 -7.51
N HIS A 23 9.08 5.56 -8.05
CA HIS A 23 8.25 6.75 -8.04
C HIS A 23 8.29 7.44 -9.40
N GLY A 24 7.14 7.51 -10.08
CA GLY A 24 6.97 8.21 -11.35
C GLY A 24 6.54 9.66 -11.14
N PRO A 25 7.45 10.65 -11.20
CA PRO A 25 7.11 12.05 -10.88
C PRO A 25 6.06 12.65 -11.82
N ALA A 26 5.95 12.18 -13.06
CA ALA A 26 4.93 12.62 -14.01
C ALA A 26 3.53 12.12 -13.62
N SER A 27 3.35 10.81 -13.46
CA SER A 27 2.04 10.19 -13.20
C SER A 27 1.63 10.15 -11.72
N GLY A 28 2.60 10.26 -10.81
CA GLY A 28 2.43 10.05 -9.37
C GLY A 28 2.29 8.60 -8.98
N PHE A 29 2.37 7.68 -9.94
CA PHE A 29 2.36 6.27 -9.66
C PHE A 29 3.61 5.87 -8.90
N SER A 30 3.44 5.14 -7.81
CA SER A 30 4.50 4.67 -6.95
C SER A 30 4.32 3.20 -6.66
N ILE A 31 5.45 2.50 -6.53
CA ILE A 31 5.54 1.16 -5.97
C ILE A 31 6.33 1.30 -4.68
N LEU A 32 5.65 1.04 -3.58
CA LEU A 32 6.20 1.21 -2.23
C LEU A 32 6.27 -0.15 -1.57
N ARG A 33 7.21 -0.30 -0.63
CA ARG A 33 7.10 -1.34 0.37
C ARG A 33 6.67 -0.71 1.68
N VAL A 34 5.75 -1.38 2.34
CA VAL A 34 5.15 -0.89 3.56
C VAL A 34 5.06 -1.99 4.62
N THR A 35 5.23 -1.59 5.87
CA THR A 35 4.96 -2.38 7.06
C THR A 35 3.89 -1.68 7.88
N GLY A 36 3.13 -2.36 8.71
CA GLY A 36 2.01 -1.69 9.37
C GLY A 36 1.23 -2.57 10.32
N GLU A 37 0.32 -1.93 11.05
CA GLU A 37 -0.58 -2.65 11.95
C GLU A 37 -1.51 -3.54 11.13
N GLY A 38 -1.59 -4.82 11.49
CA GLY A 38 -2.38 -5.81 10.74
C GLY A 38 -1.70 -6.37 9.49
N LEU A 39 -0.46 -5.97 9.19
CA LEU A 39 0.36 -6.58 8.14
C LEU A 39 1.31 -7.62 8.77
N ASP A 40 1.18 -8.89 8.36
CA ASP A 40 2.00 -10.02 8.82
C ASP A 40 3.46 -9.95 8.33
N ARG A 41 3.69 -9.15 7.28
CA ARG A 41 4.96 -9.01 6.60
C ARG A 41 5.02 -7.67 5.86
N GLU A 42 6.19 -7.36 5.31
CA GLU A 42 6.33 -6.27 4.35
C GLU A 42 5.50 -6.55 3.08
N VAL A 43 4.74 -5.55 2.64
CA VAL A 43 3.81 -5.67 1.51
C VAL A 43 4.17 -4.65 0.43
N LYS A 44 4.08 -5.07 -0.83
CA LYS A 44 4.14 -4.14 -1.98
C LYS A 44 2.82 -3.39 -2.10
N LEU A 45 2.87 -2.07 -1.99
CA LEU A 45 1.75 -1.16 -2.20
C LEU A 45 1.90 -0.47 -3.55
N PHE A 46 0.86 -0.58 -4.37
CA PHE A 46 0.78 0.04 -5.69
C PHE A 46 -0.28 1.13 -5.64
N GLY A 47 0.01 2.31 -6.20
CA GLY A 47 -1.00 3.35 -6.33
C GLY A 47 -0.40 4.70 -6.63
N ARG A 48 -1.21 5.75 -6.53
CA ARG A 48 -0.78 7.12 -6.82
C ARG A 48 -0.62 7.93 -5.56
N ILE A 49 0.57 8.49 -5.36
CA ILE A 49 0.90 9.37 -4.23
C ILE A 49 2.09 10.26 -4.62
N LYS A 50 2.04 11.57 -4.29
CA LYS A 50 3.13 12.53 -4.50
C LYS A 50 3.24 13.50 -3.31
N PRO A 51 4.46 13.90 -2.90
CA PRO A 51 5.70 13.12 -2.82
C PRO A 51 5.70 12.20 -1.58
N VAL A 52 6.40 11.06 -1.62
CA VAL A 52 6.49 10.07 -0.54
C VAL A 52 7.96 9.70 -0.25
N ALA A 53 8.27 9.43 1.02
CA ALA A 53 9.59 9.11 1.55
C ALA A 53 9.50 7.95 2.54
N VAL A 54 10.64 7.31 2.79
CA VAL A 54 10.76 6.29 3.84
C VAL A 54 10.40 6.90 5.21
N GLY A 55 9.63 6.17 6.00
CA GLY A 55 9.11 6.62 7.29
C GLY A 55 7.76 7.34 7.22
N ASP A 56 7.29 7.73 6.03
CA ASP A 56 5.95 8.29 5.88
C ASP A 56 4.89 7.29 6.31
N ARG A 57 3.92 7.76 7.09
CA ARG A 57 2.73 6.99 7.46
C ARG A 57 1.62 7.22 6.44
N LEU A 58 0.99 6.13 6.03
CA LEU A 58 0.00 6.08 4.98
C LEU A 58 -1.28 5.42 5.48
N GLU A 59 -2.41 5.96 5.05
CA GLU A 59 -3.70 5.29 5.00
C GLU A 59 -3.99 4.98 3.54
N ALA A 60 -4.24 3.72 3.21
CA ALA A 60 -4.48 3.29 1.84
C ALA A 60 -5.76 2.44 1.75
N PHE A 61 -6.71 2.88 0.93
CA PHE A 61 -7.91 2.12 0.60
C PHE A 61 -7.73 1.43 -0.75
N GLY A 62 -8.02 0.13 -0.80
CA GLY A 62 -7.66 -0.68 -1.94
C GLY A 62 -8.10 -2.11 -1.83
N MET A 63 -7.49 -2.94 -2.66
CA MET A 63 -7.76 -4.37 -2.73
C MET A 63 -6.48 -5.19 -2.56
N TRP A 64 -6.60 -6.32 -1.87
CA TRP A 64 -5.55 -7.34 -1.87
C TRP A 64 -5.51 -8.07 -3.21
N HIS A 65 -4.30 -8.30 -3.70
CA HIS A 65 -4.04 -9.06 -4.90
C HIS A 65 -2.89 -10.05 -4.65
N GLU A 66 -3.04 -11.28 -5.11
CA GLU A 66 -2.01 -12.32 -5.01
C GLU A 66 -1.78 -12.90 -6.40
N VAL A 67 -0.55 -12.83 -6.88
CA VAL A 67 -0.12 -13.40 -8.17
C VAL A 67 1.14 -14.18 -7.95
N GLU A 68 1.14 -15.45 -8.36
CA GLU A 68 2.33 -16.32 -8.32
C GLU A 68 2.99 -16.39 -6.93
N GLY A 69 2.20 -16.26 -5.85
CA GLY A 69 2.68 -16.29 -4.47
C GLY A 69 3.21 -14.95 -3.93
N GLU A 70 3.26 -13.91 -4.75
CA GLU A 70 3.51 -12.54 -4.29
C GLU A 70 2.19 -11.86 -3.91
N ARG A 71 2.07 -11.44 -2.65
CA ARG A 71 0.93 -10.66 -2.14
C ARG A 71 1.22 -9.17 -2.21
N GLY A 72 0.34 -8.44 -2.87
CA GLY A 72 0.40 -6.99 -3.03
C GLY A 72 -0.93 -6.32 -2.68
N PHE A 73 -0.87 -5.00 -2.48
CA PHE A 73 -2.03 -4.17 -2.21
C PHE A 73 -2.16 -3.10 -3.28
N ASN A 74 -3.23 -3.15 -4.06
CA ASN A 74 -3.53 -2.13 -5.07
C ASN A 74 -4.42 -1.06 -4.44
N ALA A 75 -3.83 0.08 -4.14
CA ALA A 75 -4.50 1.22 -3.53
C ALA A 75 -5.14 2.11 -4.59
N PHE A 76 -6.45 2.30 -4.47
CA PHE A 76 -7.21 3.27 -5.26
C PHE A 76 -7.03 4.68 -4.69
N GLU A 77 -6.83 4.77 -3.39
CA GLU A 77 -6.60 6.02 -2.66
C GLU A 77 -5.47 5.82 -1.65
N ILE A 78 -4.55 6.80 -1.59
CA ILE A 78 -3.45 6.83 -0.62
C ILE A 78 -3.39 8.24 -0.03
N LYS A 79 -3.39 8.32 1.30
CA LYS A 79 -3.23 9.56 2.06
C LYS A 79 -2.04 9.45 3.00
N LYS A 80 -1.29 10.54 3.14
CA LYS A 80 -0.32 10.67 4.24
C LYS A 80 -1.07 10.98 5.53
N VAL A 81 -0.75 10.23 6.58
CA VAL A 81 -1.26 10.48 7.92
C VAL A 81 -0.19 11.26 8.68
N GLN A 82 -0.47 12.52 9.00
CA GLN A 82 0.36 13.25 9.97
C GLN A 82 -0.08 12.81 11.37
N GLU A 83 0.86 12.38 12.21
CA GLU A 83 0.58 12.32 13.64
C GLU A 83 0.26 13.74 14.08
N VAL A 84 -0.96 13.95 14.58
CA VAL A 84 -1.27 15.16 15.34
C VAL A 84 -0.37 15.06 16.58
N ALA A 85 0.72 15.82 16.59
CA ALA A 85 1.48 16.02 17.81
C ALA A 85 0.51 16.63 18.82
N CYS A 86 0.10 15.86 19.83
CA CYS A 86 -0.48 16.43 21.03
C CYS A 86 0.56 17.39 21.60
N LEU A 87 0.32 18.69 21.43
CA LEU A 87 1.01 19.77 22.13
C LEU A 87 0.52 19.85 23.57
#